data_AF-A0A1C7DP96-F1
#
_entry.id   AF-A0A1C7DP96-F1
#
_cell.length_a   1.000
_cell.length_b   1.000
_cell.length_c   1.000
_cell.angle_alpha   90.00
_cell.angle_beta   90.00
_cell.angle_gamma   90.00
#
_symmetry.space_group_name_H-M   'P 1'
#
loop_
_entity.id
_entity.type
_entity.pdbx_description
1 polymer ?
#
loop_
_entity_poly.entity_id
_entity_poly.type
_entity_poly.pdbx_seq_one_letter_code
_entity_poly.pdbx_strand_id
1 'polypeptide(L)'
;MKKFFGSLLGGGLIGLPLAFWWIGYEEISYSLLNVAGVEEVIVREMDFDFVFYASLLVFAIAAIIYFVWSLIDRKREETFYRDYDKNRKHS
;
A
#
# COMPACT_ATOMS: atom_id res chain seq x y z
N MET A 1 -4.26 -7.20 14.21
CA MET A 1 -5.03 -6.13 13.51
C MET A 1 -4.27 -4.80 13.44
N LYS A 2 -3.84 -4.17 14.55
CA LYS A 2 -3.14 -2.86 14.50
C LYS A 2 -1.94 -2.80 13.54
N LYS A 3 -1.06 -3.81 13.56
CA LYS A 3 0.10 -3.90 12.65
C LYS A 3 -0.31 -4.01 11.18
N PHE A 4 -1.36 -4.77 10.88
CA PHE A 4 -1.88 -4.96 9.53
C PHE A 4 -2.45 -3.63 8.98
N PHE A 5 -3.33 -2.97 9.73
CA PHE A 5 -3.86 -1.66 9.34
C PHE A 5 -2.78 -0.59 9.24
N GLY A 6 -1.81 -0.56 10.16
CA GLY A 6 -0.68 0.36 10.10
C GLY A 6 0.21 0.14 8.88
N SER A 7 0.43 -1.13 8.51
CA SER A 7 1.22 -1.47 7.33
C SER A 7 0.48 -1.16 6.04
N LEU A 8 -0.84 -1.38 5.99
CA LEU A 8 -1.69 -1.01 4.85
C LEU A 8 -1.73 0.52 4.65
N LEU A 9 -1.89 1.28 5.74
CA LEU A 9 -1.84 2.75 5.71
C LEU A 9 -0.47 3.26 5.27
N GLY A 10 0.61 2.68 5.81
CA GLY A 10 1.97 3.01 5.37
C GLY A 10 2.21 2.67 3.90
N GLY A 11 1.71 1.51 3.46
CA GLY A 11 1.72 1.11 2.06
C GLY A 11 0.98 2.08 1.16
N GLY A 12 -0.19 2.58 1.58
CA GLY A 12 -0.95 3.58 0.82
C GLY A 12 -0.24 4.93 0.76
N LEU A 13 0.25 5.43 1.90
CA LEU A 13 0.91 6.73 2.00
C LEU A 13 2.22 6.80 1.20
N ILE A 14 2.93 5.68 1.04
CA ILE A 14 4.19 5.63 0.30
C ILE A 14 3.95 5.14 -1.13
N GLY A 15 3.13 4.10 -1.30
CA GLY A 15 2.90 3.43 -2.57
C GLY A 15 2.09 4.26 -3.56
N LEU A 16 1.10 5.04 -3.12
CA LEU A 16 0.33 5.87 -4.04
C LEU A 16 1.17 7.00 -4.66
N PRO A 17 1.92 7.82 -3.88
CA PRO A 17 2.81 8.81 -4.49
C PRO A 17 3.85 8.21 -5.43
N LEU A 18 4.42 7.05 -5.07
CA LEU A 18 5.38 6.35 -5.92
C LEU A 18 4.73 5.84 -7.22
N ALA A 19 3.50 5.34 -7.15
CA ALA A 19 2.75 4.93 -8.34
C ALA A 19 2.54 6.10 -9.29
N PHE A 20 2.10 7.26 -8.78
CA PHE A 20 1.94 8.47 -9.61
C PHE A 20 3.26 8.95 -10.22
N TRP A 21 4.38 8.83 -9.49
CA TRP A 21 5.68 9.23 -10.01
C TRP A 21 6.20 8.28 -11.09
N TRP A 22 6.10 6.96 -10.87
CA TRP A 22 6.82 5.97 -11.68
C TRP A 22 5.95 5.31 -12.76
N ILE A 23 4.70 5.00 -12.45
CA ILE A 23 3.78 4.36 -13.38
C ILE A 23 3.13 5.42 -14.26
N GLY A 24 2.72 6.55 -13.66
CA GLY A 24 2.02 7.64 -14.35
C GLY A 24 0.56 7.29 -14.62
N TYR A 25 -0.35 8.23 -14.36
CA TYR A 25 -1.78 8.05 -14.65
C TYR A 25 -2.07 8.59 -16.05
N GLU A 26 -2.67 7.79 -16.91
CA GLU A 26 -3.09 8.19 -18.25
C GLU A 26 -4.60 8.52 -18.28
N GLU A 27 -4.96 9.65 -18.88
CA GLU A 27 -6.37 9.99 -19.07
C GLU A 27 -6.91 9.24 -20.30
N ILE A 28 -7.71 8.19 -20.05
CA ILE A 28 -8.38 7.43 -21.10
C ILE A 28 -9.76 8.04 -21.35
N SER A 29 -9.97 8.55 -22.56
CA SER A 29 -11.28 9.05 -22.98
C SER A 29 -11.58 8.69 -24.43
N TYR A 30 -12.85 8.43 -24.72
CA TYR A 30 -13.34 8.19 -26.07
C TYR A 30 -14.66 8.93 -26.30
N SER A 31 -14.90 9.34 -27.54
CA SER A 31 -16.15 9.98 -27.95
C SER A 31 -17.09 8.96 -28.59
N LEU A 32 -18.36 9.06 -28.22
CA LEU A 32 -19.46 8.36 -28.85
C LEU A 32 -20.32 9.37 -29.61
N LEU A 33 -20.52 9.14 -30.90
CA LEU A 33 -21.35 9.98 -31.74
C LEU A 33 -22.78 9.43 -31.83
N ASN A 34 -23.77 10.32 -31.94
CA ASN A 34 -25.18 9.98 -32.18
C ASN A 34 -25.78 9.00 -31.16
N VAL A 35 -25.41 9.11 -29.88
CA VAL A 35 -26.01 8.31 -28.81
C VAL A 35 -27.18 9.06 -28.18
N ALA A 36 -28.36 8.44 -28.13
CA ALA A 36 -29.57 8.97 -27.50
C ALA A 36 -30.02 10.37 -28.00
N GLY A 37 -29.75 10.70 -29.27
CA GLY A 37 -30.11 11.99 -29.87
C GLY A 37 -29.14 13.14 -29.53
N VAL A 38 -28.01 12.85 -28.90
CA VAL A 38 -26.93 13.80 -28.62
C VAL A 38 -25.82 13.62 -29.67
N GLU A 39 -25.30 14.74 -30.16
CA GLU A 39 -24.32 14.78 -31.27
C GLU A 39 -22.99 14.12 -30.87
N GLU A 40 -22.52 14.35 -29.64
CA GLU A 40 -21.29 13.78 -29.08
C GLU A 40 -21.41 13.56 -27.57
N VAL A 41 -20.94 12.41 -27.09
CA VAL A 41 -20.78 12.08 -25.66
C VAL A 41 -19.33 11.70 -25.41
N ILE A 42 -18.65 12.44 -24.53
CA ILE A 42 -17.28 12.11 -24.09
C ILE A 42 -17.37 11.19 -22.88
N VAL A 43 -16.89 9.95 -23.02
CA VAL A 43 -16.77 9.00 -21.91
C VAL A 43 -15.35 9.09 -21.38
N ARG A 44 -15.22 9.35 -20.07
CA ARG A 44 -13.94 9.25 -19.36
C ARG A 44 -13.88 7.92 -18.64
N GLU A 45 -12.85 7.14 -18.94
CA GLU A 45 -12.59 5.89 -18.26
C GLU A 45 -11.49 6.07 -17.22
N MET A 46 -11.58 5.25 -16.18
CA MET A 46 -10.51 5.13 -15.20
C MET A 46 -9.35 4.36 -15.82
N ASP A 47 -8.13 4.81 -15.58
CA ASP A 47 -6.94 4.07 -15.96
C ASP A 47 -6.83 2.80 -15.11
N PHE A 48 -7.41 1.71 -15.61
CA PHE A 48 -7.44 0.43 -14.91
C PHE A 48 -6.04 -0.17 -14.76
N ASP A 49 -5.15 0.05 -15.73
CA ASP A 49 -3.79 -0.44 -15.67
C ASP A 49 -3.03 0.27 -14.55
N PHE A 50 -3.13 1.60 -14.48
CA PHE A 50 -2.55 2.35 -13.37
C PHE A 50 -3.11 1.88 -12.02
N VAL A 51 -4.44 1.78 -11.88
CA VAL A 51 -5.06 1.38 -10.62
C VAL A 51 -4.63 -0.03 -10.20
N PHE A 52 -4.50 -0.95 -11.15
CA PHE A 52 -4.05 -2.31 -10.88
C PHE A 52 -2.60 -2.34 -10.41
N TYR A 53 -1.68 -1.73 -11.15
CA TYR A 53 -0.26 -1.70 -10.80
C TYR A 53 0.01 -0.89 -9.51
N ALA A 54 -0.69 0.23 -9.31
CA ALA A 54 -0.62 1.02 -8.08
C ALA A 54 -1.08 0.20 -6.88
N SER A 55 -2.16 -0.58 -7.01
CA SER A 55 -2.66 -1.46 -5.95
C SER A 55 -1.63 -2.52 -5.60
N LEU A 56 -1.02 -3.18 -6.59
CA LEU A 56 0.05 -4.16 -6.36
C LEU A 56 1.24 -3.53 -5.63
N LEU A 57 1.65 -2.31 -6.03
CA LEU A 57 2.74 -1.60 -5.38
C LEU A 57 2.44 -1.28 -3.91
N VAL A 58 1.23 -0.78 -3.62
CA VAL A 58 0.76 -0.51 -2.25
C VAL A 58 0.80 -1.79 -1.40
N PHE A 59 0.31 -2.92 -1.93
CA PHE A 59 0.35 -4.20 -1.21
C PHE A 59 1.76 -4.71 -0.99
N ALA A 60 2.66 -4.56 -1.97
CA ALA A 60 4.06 -4.96 -1.86
C ALA A 60 4.76 -4.16 -0.75
N ILE A 61 4.58 -2.84 -0.71
CA ILE A 61 5.15 -1.99 0.33
C ILE A 61 4.54 -2.30 1.69
N ALA A 62 3.22 -2.51 1.76
CA ALA A 62 2.56 -2.90 3.00
C ALA A 62 3.12 -4.23 3.55
N ALA A 63 3.36 -5.22 2.69
CA ALA A 63 3.98 -6.49 3.08
C ALA A 63 5.39 -6.28 3.64
N ILE A 64 6.21 -5.43 3.00
CA ILE A 64 7.55 -5.09 3.48
C ILE A 64 7.49 -4.42 4.86
N ILE A 65 6.63 -3.41 5.03
CA ILE A 65 6.47 -2.71 6.32
C ILE A 65 6.05 -3.69 7.41
N TYR A 66 5.08 -4.57 7.11
CA TYR A 66 4.60 -5.57 8.05
C TYR A 66 5.72 -6.52 8.48
N PHE A 67 6.51 -7.01 7.52
CA PHE A 67 7.62 -7.93 7.79
C PHE A 67 8.71 -7.27 8.64
N VAL A 68 9.13 -6.05 8.29
CA VAL A 68 10.12 -5.28 9.06
C VAL A 68 9.63 -5.06 10.50
N TRP A 69 8.37 -4.66 10.67
CA TRP A 69 7.79 -4.48 12.01
C TRP A 69 7.78 -5.79 12.80
N SER A 70 7.39 -6.90 12.16
CA SER A 70 7.39 -8.22 12.79
C SER A 70 8.78 -8.64 13.29
N LEU A 71 9.83 -8.37 12.50
CA LEU A 71 11.21 -8.65 12.90
C LEU A 71 11.67 -7.78 14.08
N ILE A 72 11.30 -6.50 14.10
CA ILE A 72 11.63 -5.58 15.20
C ILE A 72 10.99 -6.05 16.50
N ASP A 73 9.71 -6.43 16.47
CA ASP A 73 9.01 -6.88 17.67
C ASP A 73 9.62 -8.17 18.22
N ARG A 74 9.98 -9.12 17.35
CA ARG A 74 10.64 -10.35 17.76
C ARG A 74 11.98 -10.08 18.47
N LYS A 75 12.81 -9.18 17.92
CA LYS A 75 14.08 -8.80 18.56
C LYS A 75 13.86 -8.13 19.93
N ARG A 76 12.80 -7.33 20.05
CA ARG A 76 12.46 -6.65 21.31
C ARG A 76 12.04 -7.65 22.39
N GLU A 77 11.23 -8.64 22.03
CA GLU A 77 10.82 -9.73 22.93
C GLU A 77 12.03 -10.55 23.39
N GLU A 78 12.89 -11.00 22.47
CA GLU A 78 14.11 -11.75 22.80
C GLU A 78 15.02 -10.99 23.79
N THR A 79 15.15 -9.67 23.59
CA THR A 79 15.94 -8.81 24.48
C THR A 79 15.31 -8.70 25.87
N PHE A 80 13.99 -8.54 25.94
CA PHE A 80 13.25 -8.46 27.20
C PHE A 80 13.38 -9.75 28.03
N TYR A 81 13.21 -10.92 27.41
CA TYR A 81 13.36 -12.20 28.12
C TYR A 81 14.77 -12.39 28.66
N ARG A 82 15.80 -12.03 27.88
CA ARG A 82 17.20 -12.11 28.31
C ARG A 82 17.47 -11.25 29.54
N ASP A 83 16.94 -10.02 29.57
CA ASP A 83 17.15 -9.08 30.69
C ASP A 83 16.34 -9.51 31.92
N TYR A 84 15.14 -10.07 31.74
CA TYR A 84 14.34 -10.63 32.83
C TYR A 84 15.05 -11.80 33.52
N ASP A 85 15.60 -12.74 32.74
CA ASP A 85 16.27 -13.93 33.25
C ASP A 85 17.59 -13.58 33.96
N LYS A 86 18.31 -12.58 33.44
CA LYS A 86 19.53 -12.04 34.08
C LYS A 86 19.24 -11.41 35.44
N ASN A 87 18.16 -10.64 35.57
CA ASN A 87 17.79 -10.01 36.83
C ASN A 87 17.28 -11.03 37.87
N ARG A 88 16.59 -12.09 37.44
CA ARG A 88 16.11 -13.15 38.33
C ARG A 88 17.25 -13.98 38.93
N LYS A 89 18.35 -14.22 38.20
CA LYS A 89 19.51 -14.97 38.72
C LYS A 89 20.37 -14.18 39.72
N HIS A 90 20.14 -12.88 39.87
CA HIS A 90 20.86 -12.00 40.79
C HIS A 90 20.05 -11.59 42.04
N SER A 91 18.82 -12.12 42.20
CA SER A 91 17.99 -12.00 43.41
C SER A 91 17.96 -13.31 44.18
#